data_AF-A0A1W9GZD9-F1
#
_entry.id   AF-A0A1W9GZD9-F1
#
_cell.length_a   1.000
_cell.length_b   1.000
_cell.length_c   1.000
_cell.angle_alpha   90.00
_cell.angle_beta   90.00
_cell.angle_gamma   90.00
#
_symmetry.space_group_name_H-M   'P 1'
#
loop_
_entity.id
_entity.type
_entity.pdbx_description
1 polymer ?
#
loop_
_entity_poly.entity_id
_entity_poly.type
_entity_poly.pdbx_seq_one_letter_code
_entity_poly.pdbx_strand_id
1 'polypeptide(L)'
;MPDPLFADDDDANTPLTTEEREQLIPAYITLRHELNEAEQINIGQGLRWAAARKKRDVLDQNFLRQLHKRMFGDVWRWAGQYRTSARNIGVDAYRITMDMHQAIGDACYWIEHKTYPPDEIAVRFSHRLVAIHPFPNGNGRFSRLIGDLLVQQLEQEPFTWGRANLVDAGETRARYIEALRAADNHDIKPLLLFARS
;
A
#
# COMPACT_ATOMS: atom_id res chain seq x y z
N MET A 1 30.29 4.81 -7.63
CA MET A 1 29.12 5.04 -8.50
C MET A 1 27.88 4.62 -7.73
N PRO A 2 26.79 5.40 -7.72
CA PRO A 2 25.53 4.92 -7.17
C PRO A 2 25.06 3.68 -7.94
N ASP A 3 24.52 2.69 -7.24
CA ASP A 3 23.98 1.47 -7.85
C ASP A 3 22.81 1.85 -8.76
N PRO A 4 22.86 1.62 -10.09
CA PRO A 4 21.80 2.02 -11.02
C PRO A 4 20.43 1.42 -10.70
N LEU A 5 20.40 0.31 -9.95
CA LEU A 5 19.16 -0.29 -9.46
C LEU A 5 18.47 0.58 -8.40
N PHE A 6 19.25 1.35 -7.64
CA PHE A 6 18.79 2.20 -6.52
C PHE A 6 19.16 3.69 -6.68
N ALA A 7 19.74 4.09 -7.82
CA ALA A 7 20.21 5.45 -8.07
C ALA A 7 19.05 6.40 -8.33
N ASP A 8 18.02 5.91 -9.04
CA ASP A 8 16.73 6.58 -9.15
C ASP A 8 15.88 6.16 -7.96
N ASP A 9 16.01 6.90 -6.86
CA ASP A 9 14.91 7.03 -5.91
C ASP A 9 13.81 7.82 -6.63
N ASP A 10 13.09 7.14 -7.51
CA ASP A 10 11.75 7.58 -7.87
C ASP A 10 11.03 7.76 -6.53
N ASP A 11 10.56 8.98 -6.22
CA ASP A 11 9.99 9.40 -4.92
C ASP A 11 8.88 8.45 -4.39
N ALA A 12 8.50 7.40 -5.14
CA ALA A 12 7.48 6.39 -4.83
C ALA A 12 8.02 5.30 -3.93
N ASN A 13 9.32 5.06 -4.02
CA ASN A 13 9.97 4.01 -3.30
C ASN A 13 10.54 4.58 -2.02
N THR A 14 10.28 3.89 -0.92
CA THR A 14 10.94 4.21 0.34
C THR A 14 12.40 3.76 0.21
N PRO A 15 13.38 4.62 0.49
CA PRO A 15 14.78 4.22 0.46
C PRO A 15 15.01 3.00 1.35
N LEU A 16 15.50 1.92 0.75
CA LEU A 16 15.83 0.68 1.46
C LEU A 16 17.20 0.81 2.13
N THR A 17 17.34 0.22 3.33
CA THR A 17 18.64 -0.02 3.97
C THR A 17 19.47 -1.01 3.17
N THR A 18 20.78 -1.06 3.41
CA THR A 18 21.67 -2.02 2.76
C THR A 18 21.18 -3.46 2.96
N GLU A 19 20.80 -3.81 4.19
CA GLU A 19 20.34 -5.14 4.57
C GLU A 19 19.00 -5.52 3.91
N GLU A 20 18.15 -4.55 3.58
CA GLU A 20 16.90 -4.80 2.84
C GLU A 20 17.15 -4.91 1.33
N ARG A 21 18.15 -4.21 0.80
CA ARG A 21 18.56 -4.33 -0.62
C ARG A 21 19.15 -5.72 -0.92
N GLU A 22 19.95 -6.25 0.01
CA GLU A 22 20.51 -7.60 -0.08
C GLU A 22 19.45 -8.72 -0.09
N GLN A 23 18.21 -8.41 0.28
CA GLN A 23 17.09 -9.34 0.26
C GLN A 23 16.36 -9.42 -1.07
N LEU A 24 16.86 -8.76 -2.12
CA LEU A 24 16.40 -8.98 -3.49
C LEU A 24 16.63 -10.43 -3.89
N ILE A 25 15.60 -11.08 -4.42
CA ILE A 25 15.62 -12.51 -4.79
C ILE A 25 16.15 -12.70 -6.22
N PRO A 26 15.63 -12.01 -7.25
CA PRO A 26 15.99 -12.33 -8.62
C PRO A 26 17.35 -11.72 -8.99
N ALA A 27 18.34 -12.57 -9.20
CA ALA A 27 19.71 -12.15 -9.53
C ALA A 27 19.85 -11.46 -10.90
N TYR A 28 18.83 -11.55 -11.77
CA TYR A 28 18.83 -10.91 -13.09
C TYR A 28 18.45 -9.43 -13.05
N ILE A 29 17.89 -8.94 -11.94
CA ILE A 29 17.46 -7.54 -11.81
C ILE A 29 18.69 -6.67 -11.52
N THR A 30 19.03 -5.81 -12.46
CA THR A 30 20.17 -4.89 -12.39
C THR A 30 19.76 -3.44 -12.65
N LEU A 31 18.58 -3.21 -13.23
CA LEU A 31 18.05 -1.89 -13.57
C LEU A 31 16.72 -1.65 -12.85
N ARG A 32 16.45 -0.37 -12.52
CA ARG A 32 15.22 0.03 -11.82
C ARG A 32 13.94 -0.41 -12.54
N HIS A 33 13.90 -0.33 -13.87
CA HIS A 33 12.70 -0.71 -14.62
C HIS A 33 12.42 -2.22 -14.57
N GLU A 34 13.46 -3.06 -14.53
CA GLU A 34 13.32 -4.52 -14.38
C GLU A 34 12.71 -4.86 -13.01
N LEU A 35 13.14 -4.15 -11.97
CA LEU A 35 12.56 -4.27 -10.63
C LEU A 35 11.08 -3.86 -10.62
N ASN A 36 10.76 -2.70 -11.22
CA ASN A 36 9.39 -2.22 -11.30
C ASN A 36 8.48 -3.21 -12.04
N GLU A 37 8.95 -3.81 -13.14
CA GLU A 37 8.21 -4.82 -13.89
C GLU A 37 7.99 -6.10 -13.06
N ALA A 38 9.04 -6.62 -12.41
CA ALA A 38 8.93 -7.80 -11.56
C ALA A 38 7.96 -7.60 -10.39
N GLU A 39 8.01 -6.43 -9.74
CA GLU A 39 7.06 -6.05 -8.69
C GLU A 39 5.63 -5.94 -9.24
N GLN A 40 5.44 -5.34 -10.41
CA GLN A 40 4.11 -5.19 -11.02
C GLN A 40 3.47 -6.55 -11.36
N ILE A 41 4.26 -7.50 -11.86
CA ILE A 41 3.81 -8.88 -12.10
C ILE A 41 3.33 -9.52 -10.79
N ASN A 42 4.12 -9.40 -9.71
CA ASN A 42 3.80 -9.95 -8.40
C ASN A 42 2.56 -9.30 -7.77
N ILE A 43 2.40 -7.98 -7.91
CA ILE A 43 1.19 -7.26 -7.48
C ILE A 43 -0.05 -7.84 -8.19
N GLY A 44 0.06 -8.12 -9.48
CA GLY A 44 -0.98 -8.83 -10.24
C GLY A 44 -1.28 -10.23 -9.68
N GLN A 45 -0.27 -10.97 -9.23
CA GLN A 45 -0.46 -12.26 -8.55
C GLN A 45 -1.19 -12.09 -7.21
N GLY A 46 -0.81 -11.08 -6.41
CA GLY A 46 -1.48 -10.74 -5.15
C GLY A 46 -2.95 -10.41 -5.33
N LEU A 47 -3.28 -9.60 -6.34
CA LEU A 47 -4.67 -9.30 -6.70
C LEU A 47 -5.46 -10.55 -7.10
N ARG A 48 -4.90 -11.41 -7.97
CA ARG A 48 -5.56 -12.68 -8.37
C ARG A 48 -5.79 -13.60 -7.17
N TRP A 49 -4.81 -13.70 -6.28
CA TRP A 49 -4.93 -14.47 -5.05
C TRP A 49 -6.05 -13.93 -4.15
N ALA A 50 -6.16 -12.61 -3.98
CA ALA A 50 -7.22 -12.00 -3.18
C ALA A 50 -8.61 -12.15 -3.82
N ALA A 51 -8.69 -12.07 -5.15
CA ALA A 51 -9.94 -12.22 -5.91
C ALA A 51 -10.47 -13.66 -5.92
N ALA A 52 -9.59 -14.66 -5.89
CA ALA A 52 -9.98 -16.07 -5.89
C ALA A 52 -10.66 -16.54 -4.58
N ARG A 53 -10.63 -15.72 -3.52
CA ARG A 53 -11.18 -16.08 -2.20
C ARG A 53 -12.64 -15.67 -2.11
N LYS A 54 -13.53 -16.64 -1.88
CA LYS A 54 -14.98 -16.40 -1.64
C LYS A 54 -15.27 -15.59 -0.36
N LYS A 55 -14.48 -15.81 0.69
CA LYS A 55 -14.48 -15.01 1.92
C LYS A 55 -13.07 -14.46 2.11
N ARG A 56 -12.91 -13.16 1.89
CA ARG A 56 -11.72 -12.40 2.25
C ARG A 56 -12.07 -11.59 3.49
N ASP A 57 -11.29 -11.77 4.54
CA ASP A 57 -11.37 -10.89 5.70
C ASP A 57 -10.28 -9.84 5.54
N VAL A 58 -10.65 -8.72 4.90
CA VAL A 58 -9.70 -7.64 4.61
C VAL A 58 -9.24 -6.93 5.90
N LEU A 59 -9.98 -7.12 7.00
CA LEU A 59 -9.69 -6.58 8.32
C LEU A 59 -9.03 -7.62 9.24
N ASP A 60 -8.36 -8.63 8.68
CA ASP A 60 -7.51 -9.57 9.41
C ASP A 60 -6.03 -9.26 9.18
N GLN A 61 -5.26 -9.15 10.27
CA GLN A 61 -3.85 -8.83 10.20
C GLN A 61 -3.04 -9.90 9.43
N ASN A 62 -3.42 -11.17 9.54
CA ASN A 62 -2.75 -12.24 8.79
C ASN A 62 -3.05 -12.14 7.30
N PHE A 63 -4.27 -11.76 6.91
CA PHE A 63 -4.62 -11.47 5.52
C PHE A 63 -3.79 -10.32 4.96
N LEU A 64 -3.65 -9.21 5.69
CA LEU A 64 -2.84 -8.06 5.28
C LEU A 64 -1.38 -8.45 4.99
N ARG A 65 -0.76 -9.20 5.91
CA ARG A 65 0.63 -9.68 5.75
C ARG A 65 0.76 -10.68 4.61
N GLN A 66 -0.21 -11.60 4.46
CA GLN A 66 -0.22 -12.56 3.36
C GLN A 66 -0.40 -11.88 2.01
N LEU A 67 -1.26 -10.87 1.90
CA LEU A 67 -1.45 -10.12 0.67
C LEU A 67 -0.13 -9.45 0.27
N HIS A 68 0.51 -8.73 1.20
CA HIS A 68 1.81 -8.12 0.92
C HIS A 68 2.85 -9.17 0.51
N LYS A 69 2.88 -10.34 1.18
CA LYS A 69 3.77 -11.44 0.79
C LYS A 69 3.50 -11.91 -0.64
N ARG A 70 2.25 -11.97 -1.08
CA ARG A 70 1.91 -12.35 -2.47
C ARG A 70 2.23 -11.24 -3.48
N MET A 71 2.18 -9.98 -3.07
CA MET A 71 2.47 -8.84 -3.92
C MET A 71 3.97 -8.63 -4.18
N PHE A 72 4.85 -9.16 -3.33
CA PHE A 72 6.28 -8.86 -3.38
C PHE A 72 7.19 -10.09 -3.14
N GLY A 73 6.62 -11.27 -2.86
CA GLY A 73 7.36 -12.43 -2.35
C GLY A 73 8.27 -13.14 -3.34
N ASP A 74 8.07 -12.97 -4.65
CA ASP A 74 9.03 -13.49 -5.64
C ASP A 74 10.17 -12.49 -5.88
N VAL A 75 10.04 -11.24 -5.40
CA VAL A 75 11.02 -10.17 -5.56
C VAL A 75 11.84 -9.95 -4.29
N TRP A 76 11.21 -9.98 -3.12
CA TRP A 76 11.81 -9.56 -1.86
C TRP A 76 11.61 -10.60 -0.75
N ARG A 77 12.69 -10.98 -0.05
CA ARG A 77 12.61 -11.95 1.07
C ARG A 77 11.82 -11.42 2.28
N TRP A 78 11.85 -10.11 2.51
CA TRP A 78 11.11 -9.45 3.59
C TRP A 78 9.60 -9.33 3.32
N ALA A 79 9.10 -9.74 2.15
CA ALA A 79 7.69 -9.57 1.81
C ALA A 79 6.76 -10.23 2.85
N GLY A 80 5.84 -9.43 3.41
CA GLY A 80 4.88 -9.84 4.45
C GLY A 80 5.43 -9.74 5.87
N GLN A 81 6.66 -9.24 6.04
CA GLN A 81 7.27 -8.96 7.34
C GLN A 81 7.30 -7.45 7.57
N TYR A 82 6.87 -7.02 8.75
CA TYR A 82 6.97 -5.61 9.11
C TYR A 82 8.43 -5.18 9.18
N ARG A 83 8.69 -3.93 8.80
CA ARG A 83 10.04 -3.37 8.91
C ARG A 83 10.45 -3.27 10.38
N THR A 84 11.73 -3.49 10.63
CA THR A 84 12.37 -3.26 11.92
C THR A 84 13.23 -1.99 11.91
N SER A 85 13.47 -1.43 10.73
CA SER A 85 14.25 -0.23 10.49
C SER A 85 13.42 1.04 10.64
N ALA A 86 14.04 2.10 11.16
CA ALA A 86 13.45 3.42 11.23
C ALA A 86 13.32 4.06 9.83
N ARG A 87 12.32 4.93 9.66
CA ARG A 87 12.03 5.65 8.41
C ARG A 87 11.65 7.08 8.72
N ASN A 88 11.86 7.98 7.76
CA ASN A 88 11.40 9.37 7.84
C ASN A 88 9.88 9.51 7.62
N ILE A 89 9.22 8.43 7.18
CA ILE A 89 7.78 8.34 6.96
C ILE A 89 7.22 7.13 7.70
N GLY A 90 5.99 7.27 8.19
CA GLY A 90 5.34 6.24 8.98
C GLY A 90 5.62 6.36 10.49
N VAL A 91 5.12 5.39 11.25
CA VAL A 91 5.31 5.32 12.70
C VAL A 91 6.65 4.68 13.06
N ASP A 92 7.05 4.73 14.32
CA ASP A 92 8.24 3.98 14.75
C ASP A 92 8.07 2.47 14.53
N ALA A 93 9.14 1.78 14.16
CA ALA A 93 9.09 0.35 13.81
C ALA A 93 8.49 -0.52 14.93
N TYR A 94 8.81 -0.21 16.20
CA TYR A 94 8.28 -0.93 17.36
C TYR A 94 6.78 -0.71 17.61
N ARG A 95 6.18 0.33 17.01
CA ARG A 95 4.75 0.64 17.12
C ARG A 95 3.89 -0.02 16.06
N ILE A 96 4.48 -0.46 14.95
CA ILE A 96 3.75 -0.94 13.76
C ILE A 96 2.68 -1.97 14.14
N THR A 97 3.02 -3.01 14.91
CA THR A 97 2.05 -4.05 15.27
C THR A 97 0.85 -3.47 16.03
N MET A 98 1.09 -2.58 17.00
CA MET A 98 0.04 -1.94 17.79
C MET A 98 -0.83 -1.03 16.93
N ASP A 99 -0.21 -0.15 16.14
CA ASP A 99 -0.94 0.82 15.32
C ASP A 99 -1.73 0.10 14.19
N MET A 100 -1.24 -1.04 13.68
CA MET A 100 -1.99 -1.90 12.75
C MET A 100 -3.21 -2.54 13.41
N HIS A 101 -3.09 -3.03 14.65
CA HIS A 101 -4.25 -3.55 15.41
C HIS A 101 -5.29 -2.46 15.64
N GLN A 102 -4.84 -1.25 15.98
CA GLN A 102 -5.75 -0.12 16.15
C GLN A 102 -6.46 0.26 14.85
N ALA A 103 -5.74 0.39 13.73
CA ALA A 103 -6.34 0.72 12.44
C ALA A 103 -7.38 -0.32 11.98
N ILE A 104 -7.13 -1.61 12.24
CA ILE A 104 -8.10 -2.68 12.00
C ILE A 104 -9.34 -2.51 12.90
N GLY A 105 -9.13 -2.30 14.20
CA GLY A 105 -10.21 -2.10 15.17
C GLY A 105 -11.10 -0.90 14.82
N ASP A 106 -10.48 0.22 14.45
CA ASP A 106 -11.17 1.43 14.01
C ASP A 106 -12.05 1.14 12.77
N ALA A 107 -11.50 0.43 11.77
CA ALA A 107 -12.26 0.07 10.57
C ALA A 107 -13.44 -0.88 10.88
N CYS A 108 -13.23 -1.88 11.74
CA CYS A 108 -14.31 -2.75 12.21
C CYS A 108 -15.42 -1.94 12.89
N TYR A 109 -15.05 -1.01 13.78
CA TYR A 109 -15.98 -0.13 14.47
C TYR A 109 -16.77 0.75 13.49
N TRP A 110 -16.09 1.37 12.51
CA TRP A 110 -16.75 2.22 11.52
C TRP A 110 -17.79 1.46 10.70
N ILE A 111 -17.52 0.19 10.37
CA ILE A 111 -18.45 -0.67 9.64
C ILE A 111 -19.65 -1.05 10.51
N GLU A 112 -19.39 -1.53 11.73
CA GLU A 112 -20.43 -1.97 12.67
C GLU A 112 -21.42 -0.84 12.97
N HIS A 113 -20.90 0.36 13.22
CA HIS A 113 -21.69 1.52 13.61
C HIS A 113 -22.08 2.43 12.45
N LYS A 114 -21.73 2.07 11.21
CA LYS A 114 -21.97 2.89 10.01
C LYS A 114 -21.51 4.34 10.20
N THR A 115 -20.35 4.52 10.85
CA THR A 115 -19.82 5.84 11.22
C THR A 115 -19.57 6.71 9.98
N TYR A 116 -19.21 6.08 8.87
CA TYR A 116 -18.95 6.74 7.59
C TYR A 116 -19.59 5.95 6.43
N PRO A 117 -19.80 6.59 5.26
CA PRO A 117 -20.13 5.87 4.04
C PRO A 117 -19.06 4.83 3.67
N PRO A 118 -19.43 3.73 2.98
CA PRO A 118 -18.49 2.66 2.60
C PRO A 118 -17.19 3.12 1.93
N ASP A 119 -17.29 4.07 1.00
CA ASP A 119 -16.14 4.66 0.31
C ASP A 119 -15.17 5.33 1.29
N GLU A 120 -15.72 6.10 2.22
CA GLU A 120 -14.94 6.82 3.22
C GLU A 120 -14.29 5.87 4.21
N ILE A 121 -14.97 4.80 4.63
CA ILE A 121 -14.37 3.73 5.45
C ILE A 121 -13.15 3.15 4.74
N ALA A 122 -13.30 2.75 3.48
CA ALA A 122 -12.24 2.10 2.72
C ALA A 122 -11.05 3.03 2.45
N VAL A 123 -11.31 4.30 2.11
CA VAL A 123 -10.26 5.31 1.90
C VAL A 123 -9.55 5.67 3.19
N ARG A 124 -10.27 5.86 4.31
CA ARG A 124 -9.65 6.11 5.63
C ARG A 124 -8.79 4.94 6.07
N PHE A 125 -9.23 3.71 5.87
CA PHE A 125 -8.44 2.53 6.20
C PHE A 125 -7.16 2.45 5.34
N SER A 126 -7.28 2.63 4.02
CA SER A 126 -6.12 2.71 3.11
C SER A 126 -5.14 3.82 3.52
N HIS A 127 -5.65 5.00 3.86
CA HIS A 127 -4.85 6.11 4.38
C HIS A 127 -4.11 5.76 5.67
N ARG A 128 -4.80 5.17 6.65
CA ARG A 128 -4.17 4.71 7.91
C ARG A 128 -3.04 3.71 7.65
N LEU A 129 -3.23 2.75 6.74
CA LEU A 129 -2.20 1.76 6.40
C LEU A 129 -0.95 2.39 5.79
N VAL A 130 -1.10 3.36 4.87
CA VAL A 130 0.06 4.05 4.31
C VAL A 130 0.71 4.98 5.33
N ALA A 131 -0.06 5.60 6.21
CA ALA A 131 0.44 6.44 7.30
C ALA A 131 1.17 5.65 8.39
N ILE A 132 0.83 4.37 8.62
CA ILE A 132 1.61 3.47 9.49
C ILE A 132 2.93 3.07 8.80
N HIS A 133 2.87 2.85 7.48
CA HIS A 133 4.00 2.43 6.64
C HIS A 133 4.68 1.13 7.15
N PRO A 134 3.93 0.01 7.23
CA PRO A 134 4.34 -1.18 7.98
C PRO A 134 5.48 -2.00 7.34
N PHE A 135 5.68 -1.93 6.02
CA PHE A 135 6.66 -2.76 5.30
C PHE A 135 7.87 -1.93 4.84
N PRO A 136 9.02 -2.57 4.52
CA PRO A 136 10.19 -1.89 3.97
C PRO A 136 9.90 -1.04 2.72
N ASN A 137 9.09 -1.54 1.79
CA ASN A 137 8.60 -0.84 0.61
C ASN A 137 7.23 -1.43 0.19
N GLY A 138 6.57 -0.88 -0.82
CA GLY A 138 5.30 -1.37 -1.34
C GLY A 138 4.05 -0.83 -0.63
N ASN A 139 4.20 -0.05 0.45
CA ASN A 139 3.10 0.39 1.32
C ASN A 139 1.97 1.10 0.59
N GLY A 140 2.27 2.04 -0.32
CA GLY A 140 1.23 2.75 -1.08
C GLY A 140 0.47 1.86 -2.09
N ARG A 141 1.16 0.89 -2.71
CA ARG A 141 0.54 -0.07 -3.64
C ARG A 141 -0.31 -1.08 -2.86
N PHE A 142 0.19 -1.52 -1.71
CA PHE A 142 -0.51 -2.38 -0.77
C PHE A 142 -1.77 -1.72 -0.20
N SER A 143 -1.68 -0.48 0.28
CA SER A 143 -2.81 0.21 0.90
C SER A 143 -3.95 0.47 -0.07
N ARG A 144 -3.64 0.93 -1.31
CA ARG A 144 -4.65 1.13 -2.36
C ARG A 144 -5.37 -0.18 -2.71
N LEU A 145 -4.63 -1.27 -2.86
CA LEU A 145 -5.23 -2.58 -3.12
C LEU A 145 -6.13 -3.04 -1.96
N ILE A 146 -5.72 -2.81 -0.71
CA ILE A 146 -6.57 -3.08 0.45
C ILE A 146 -7.83 -2.22 0.44
N GLY A 147 -7.72 -0.93 0.10
CA GLY A 147 -8.86 -0.04 -0.11
C GLY A 147 -9.84 -0.60 -1.14
N ASP A 148 -9.35 -1.07 -2.29
CA ASP A 148 -10.18 -1.70 -3.33
C ASP A 148 -10.88 -2.95 -2.83
N LEU A 149 -10.17 -3.80 -2.10
CA LEU A 149 -10.74 -5.05 -1.58
C LEU A 149 -11.80 -4.78 -0.50
N LEU A 150 -11.56 -3.80 0.36
CA LEU A 150 -12.49 -3.42 1.42
C LEU A 150 -13.75 -2.78 0.84
N VAL A 151 -13.62 -1.86 -0.12
CA VAL A 151 -14.79 -1.20 -0.70
C VAL A 151 -15.68 -2.20 -1.47
N GLN A 152 -15.08 -3.18 -2.14
CA GLN A 152 -15.82 -4.29 -2.77
C GLN A 152 -16.49 -5.19 -1.72
N GLN A 153 -15.85 -5.43 -0.57
CA GLN A 153 -16.48 -6.18 0.53
C GLN A 153 -17.68 -5.42 1.11
N LEU A 154 -17.69 -4.10 0.99
CA LEU A 154 -18.82 -3.21 1.34
C LEU A 154 -19.76 -2.95 0.16
N GLU A 155 -19.73 -3.83 -0.86
CA GLU A 155 -20.66 -3.85 -2.00
C GLU A 155 -20.62 -2.57 -2.85
N GLN A 156 -19.45 -1.92 -2.94
CA GLN A 156 -19.22 -0.80 -3.86
C GLN A 156 -18.27 -1.19 -4.99
N GLU A 157 -18.27 -0.37 -6.05
CA GLU A 157 -17.32 -0.50 -7.15
C GLU A 157 -15.87 -0.23 -6.68
N PRO A 158 -14.86 -0.90 -7.27
CA PRO A 158 -13.45 -0.61 -7.02
C PRO A 158 -13.10 0.86 -7.29
N PHE A 159 -12.07 1.36 -6.62
CA PHE A 159 -11.58 2.72 -6.86
C PHE A 159 -10.75 2.77 -8.15
N THR A 160 -10.71 3.96 -8.74
CA THR A 160 -9.90 4.24 -9.94
C THR A 160 -8.52 4.75 -9.58
N TRP A 161 -8.36 5.40 -8.41
CA TRP A 161 -7.09 5.97 -7.93
C TRP A 161 -6.40 6.87 -8.96
N GLY A 162 -7.18 7.66 -9.71
CA GLY A 162 -6.65 8.56 -10.74
C GLY A 162 -6.27 7.87 -12.05
N ARG A 163 -6.56 6.57 -12.23
CA ARG A 163 -6.29 5.84 -13.49
C ARG A 163 -6.96 6.43 -14.72
N ALA A 164 -7.99 7.26 -14.58
CA ALA A 164 -8.61 7.96 -15.70
C ALA A 164 -7.69 9.02 -16.34
N ASN A 165 -6.72 9.57 -15.58
CA ASN A 165 -5.75 10.55 -16.06
C ASN A 165 -4.48 9.86 -16.58
N LEU A 166 -4.60 9.14 -17.71
CA LEU A 166 -3.51 8.38 -18.33
C LEU A 166 -2.43 9.25 -19.02
N VAL A 167 -2.57 10.57 -19.01
CA VAL A 167 -1.75 11.49 -19.81
C VAL A 167 -0.40 11.78 -19.15
N ASP A 168 -0.34 11.84 -17.81
CA ASP A 168 0.91 12.07 -17.07
C ASP A 168 0.90 11.34 -15.72
N ALA A 169 1.78 10.33 -15.60
CA ALA A 169 1.95 9.54 -14.39
C ALA A 169 2.55 10.36 -13.22
N GLY A 170 3.39 11.36 -13.53
CA GLY A 170 3.98 12.27 -12.55
C GLY A 170 2.94 13.21 -11.95
N GLU A 171 2.07 13.78 -12.78
CA GLU A 171 0.98 14.66 -12.32
C GLU A 171 -0.04 13.90 -11.45
N THR A 172 -0.49 12.73 -11.92
CA THR A 172 -1.44 11.88 -11.16
C THR A 172 -0.91 11.54 -9.79
N ARG A 173 0.39 11.23 -9.72
CA ARG A 173 1.09 10.94 -8.48
C ARG A 173 1.23 12.17 -7.58
N ALA A 174 1.57 13.34 -8.12
CA ALA A 174 1.67 14.58 -7.34
C ALA A 174 0.32 14.90 -6.66
N ARG A 175 -0.78 14.77 -7.41
CA ARG A 175 -2.15 14.93 -6.89
C ARG A 175 -2.48 13.91 -5.79
N TYR A 176 -2.05 12.66 -5.94
CA TYR A 176 -2.22 11.64 -4.89
C TYR A 176 -1.49 12.03 -3.61
N ILE A 177 -0.23 12.48 -3.71
CA ILE A 177 0.57 12.88 -2.55
C ILE A 177 -0.04 14.10 -1.87
N GLU A 178 -0.52 15.09 -2.62
CA GLU A 178 -1.22 16.25 -2.08
C GLU A 178 -2.49 15.83 -1.32
N ALA A 179 -3.27 14.91 -1.89
CA ALA A 179 -4.46 14.37 -1.26
C ALA A 179 -4.15 13.59 0.03
N LEU A 180 -3.05 12.84 0.07
CA LEU A 180 -2.56 12.19 1.31
C LEU A 180 -2.17 13.22 2.37
N ARG A 181 -1.44 14.28 1.99
CA ARG A 181 -1.06 15.36 2.93
C ARG A 181 -2.27 16.10 3.49
N ALA A 182 -3.33 16.29 2.70
CA ALA A 182 -4.59 16.83 3.21
C ALA A 182 -5.23 15.88 4.23
N ALA A 183 -5.25 14.57 3.93
CA ALA A 183 -5.78 13.54 4.83
C ALA A 183 -4.98 13.42 6.14
N ASP A 184 -3.66 13.62 6.09
CA ASP A 184 -2.80 13.71 7.28
C ASP A 184 -3.20 14.88 8.20
N ASN A 185 -3.71 15.97 7.62
CA ASN A 185 -4.26 17.13 8.33
C ASN A 185 -5.76 16.99 8.65
N HIS A 186 -6.30 15.76 8.64
CA HIS A 186 -7.70 15.43 8.91
C HIS A 186 -8.71 15.88 7.83
N ASP A 187 -8.26 16.38 6.68
CA ASP A 187 -9.11 16.63 5.53
C ASP A 187 -9.09 15.43 4.57
N ILE A 188 -10.03 14.50 4.75
CA ILE A 188 -10.11 13.27 3.94
C ILE A 188 -10.69 13.52 2.54
N LYS A 189 -11.37 14.66 2.32
CA LYS A 189 -12.19 14.90 1.13
C LYS A 189 -11.38 14.89 -0.17
N PRO A 190 -10.18 15.51 -0.26
CA PRO A 190 -9.34 15.41 -1.45
C PRO A 190 -8.97 13.97 -1.81
N LEU A 191 -8.68 13.14 -0.80
CA LEU A 191 -8.30 11.74 -1.02
C LEU A 191 -9.48 10.89 -1.49
N LEU A 192 -10.69 11.15 -0.98
CA LEU A 192 -11.92 10.51 -1.47
C LEU A 192 -12.17 10.84 -2.94
N LEU A 193 -12.09 12.12 -3.30
CA LEU A 193 -12.27 12.56 -4.68
C LEU A 193 -11.22 11.94 -5.60
N PHE A 194 -9.96 11.89 -5.17
CA PHE A 194 -8.89 11.25 -5.91
C PHE A 194 -9.12 9.73 -6.09
N ALA A 195 -9.58 9.04 -5.05
CA ALA A 195 -9.85 7.60 -5.13
C ALA A 195 -10.92 7.27 -6.18
N ARG A 196 -11.88 8.18 -6.41
CA ARG A 196 -12.98 8.03 -7.37
C ARG A 196 -12.76 8.73 -8.72
N SER A 197 -11.61 9.38 -8.95
CA SER A 197 -11.34 10.17 -10.17
C SER A 197 -10.89 9.39 -11.38
#